data_AF-A0A948F9H9-F1
#
_entry.id   AF-A0A948F9H9-F1
#
_cell.length_a   1.000
_cell.length_b   1.000
_cell.length_c   1.000
_cell.angle_alpha   90.00
_cell.angle_beta   90.00
_cell.angle_gamma   90.00
#
_symmetry.space_group_name_H-M   'P 1'
#
loop_
_entity.id
_entity.type
_entity.pdbx_description
1 polymer ?
#
loop_
_entity_poly.entity_id
_entity_poly.type
_entity_poly.pdbx_seq_one_letter_code
_entity_poly.pdbx_strand_id
1 'polypeptide(L)'
;MSTEKTSDANRRQSVRVSDRALFACGKLLPDEYKEILDDYSRGILPRRHKGIADIEMFIGAQSALSRLREKDEDLADFLQHMDAKISQVLKNVTNMPSPLDELQLQEINISGAGIGFDTETSYALNDIVECSLVLLPNYSYIHCIGKVVSCEEMKKEDKAKKYRVALEFTLLIEEDRERIIQHSFKLQSVALRSRRLENY
;
A
#
# COMPACT_ATOMS: atom_id res chain seq x y z
N MET A 1 15.60 -22.50 -23.80
CA MET A 1 14.67 -23.11 -22.82
C MET A 1 15.29 -23.08 -21.41
N SER A 2 15.67 -21.90 -20.89
CA SER A 2 16.40 -21.83 -19.60
C SER A 2 16.02 -20.64 -18.71
N THR A 3 15.05 -19.81 -19.10
CA THR A 3 14.68 -18.58 -18.36
C THR A 3 13.46 -18.74 -17.46
N GLU A 4 12.67 -19.81 -17.58
CA GLU A 4 11.44 -20.00 -16.76
C GLU A 4 11.68 -20.63 -15.37
N LYS A 5 12.80 -21.33 -15.14
CA LYS A 5 13.04 -22.01 -13.86
C LYS A 5 13.52 -21.08 -12.73
N THR A 6 14.07 -19.91 -13.07
CA THR A 6 14.63 -18.99 -12.07
C THR A 6 13.55 -18.14 -11.38
N SER A 7 12.39 -17.91 -12.03
CA SER A 7 11.30 -17.11 -11.45
C SER A 7 10.50 -17.89 -10.41
N ASP A 8 10.23 -19.18 -10.62
CA ASP A 8 9.42 -19.99 -9.70
C ASP A 8 10.14 -20.34 -8.39
N ALA A 9 11.48 -20.47 -8.44
CA ALA A 9 12.30 -20.69 -7.25
C ALA A 9 12.41 -19.43 -6.37
N ASN A 10 12.51 -18.24 -6.98
CA ASN A 10 12.61 -16.97 -6.26
C ASN A 10 11.25 -16.53 -5.65
N ARG A 11 10.13 -16.95 -6.27
CA ARG A 11 8.77 -16.76 -5.73
C ARG A 11 8.53 -17.44 -4.37
N ARG A 12 9.30 -18.49 -4.05
CA ARG A 12 9.22 -19.25 -2.79
C ARG A 12 10.16 -18.74 -1.70
N GLN A 13 10.97 -17.71 -1.98
CA GLN A 13 11.90 -17.09 -1.03
C GLN A 13 11.45 -15.70 -0.57
N SER A 14 10.35 -15.14 -1.11
CA SER A 14 9.86 -13.87 -0.60
C SER A 14 9.11 -14.07 0.72
N VAL A 15 9.59 -13.38 1.75
CA VAL A 15 8.96 -13.31 3.06
C VAL A 15 7.60 -12.64 2.90
N ARG A 16 6.52 -13.38 3.18
CA ARG A 16 5.13 -12.88 3.17
C ARG A 16 4.65 -12.59 4.58
N VAL A 17 3.89 -11.53 4.74
CA VAL A 17 3.25 -11.18 5.99
C VAL A 17 1.81 -10.74 5.75
N SER A 18 0.92 -11.08 6.68
CA SER A 18 -0.40 -10.47 6.77
C SER A 18 -0.35 -9.33 7.78
N ASP A 19 -0.84 -8.17 7.39
CA ASP A 19 -0.82 -6.96 8.22
C ASP A 19 -2.05 -6.07 7.92
N ARG A 20 -2.35 -5.13 8.81
CA ARG A 20 -3.34 -4.08 8.57
C ARG A 20 -2.64 -2.82 8.08
N ALA A 21 -3.01 -2.37 6.90
CA ALA A 21 -2.45 -1.17 6.28
C ALA A 21 -3.57 -0.27 5.76
N LEU A 22 -3.27 1.02 5.60
CA LEU A 22 -4.14 1.87 4.79
C LEU A 22 -3.88 1.53 3.33
N PHE A 23 -4.93 1.19 2.59
CA PHE A 23 -4.80 0.71 1.22
C PHE A 23 -5.93 1.24 0.35
N ALA A 24 -5.56 1.63 -0.87
CA ALA A 24 -6.44 2.01 -1.96
C ALA A 24 -5.93 1.39 -3.25
N CYS A 25 -6.85 0.97 -4.12
CA CYS A 25 -6.51 0.42 -5.43
C CYS A 25 -7.49 0.88 -6.50
N GLY A 26 -6.97 1.10 -7.71
CA GLY A 26 -7.75 1.50 -8.88
C GLY A 26 -7.31 0.71 -10.11
N LYS A 27 -8.27 0.35 -10.98
CA LYS A 27 -7.93 -0.24 -12.28
C LYS A 27 -7.29 0.85 -13.15
N LEU A 28 -6.14 0.54 -13.74
CA LEU A 28 -5.42 1.45 -14.61
C LEU A 28 -5.67 1.06 -16.07
N LEU A 29 -5.93 2.05 -16.94
CA LEU A 29 -6.11 1.77 -18.35
C LEU A 29 -4.77 1.44 -19.02
N PRO A 30 -4.75 0.60 -20.08
CA PRO A 30 -3.51 0.21 -20.73
C PRO A 30 -2.67 1.37 -21.27
N ASP A 31 -3.31 2.46 -21.71
CA ASP A 31 -2.59 3.61 -22.24
C ASP A 31 -2.00 4.48 -21.12
N GLU A 32 -2.73 4.68 -20.01
CA GLU A 32 -2.20 5.33 -18.80
C GLU A 32 -1.00 4.56 -18.24
N TYR A 33 -1.06 3.23 -18.24
CA TYR A 33 0.06 2.40 -17.81
C TYR A 33 1.30 2.56 -18.70
N LYS A 34 1.13 2.66 -20.02
CA LYS A 34 2.25 2.90 -20.95
C LYS A 34 2.91 4.25 -20.71
N GLU A 35 2.11 5.30 -20.48
CA GLU A 35 2.64 6.63 -20.17
C GLU A 35 3.51 6.59 -18.90
N ILE A 36 3.02 5.94 -17.84
CA ILE A 36 3.78 5.79 -16.60
C ILE A 36 5.09 5.01 -16.82
N LEU A 37 5.06 3.94 -17.62
CA LEU A 37 6.27 3.17 -17.95
C LEU A 37 7.27 3.98 -18.77
N ASP A 38 6.80 4.77 -19.73
CA ASP A 38 7.65 5.63 -20.56
C ASP A 38 8.33 6.70 -19.70
N ASP A 39 7.57 7.34 -18.81
CA ASP A 39 8.12 8.28 -17.84
C ASP A 39 9.13 7.64 -16.90
N TYR A 40 8.83 6.44 -16.39
CA TYR A 40 9.76 5.71 -15.55
C TYR A 40 11.07 5.37 -16.28
N SER A 41 10.99 4.98 -17.56
CA SER A 41 12.16 4.70 -18.40
C SER A 41 13.03 5.94 -18.63
N ARG A 42 12.42 7.13 -18.59
CA ARG A 42 13.08 8.45 -18.66
C ARG A 42 13.58 8.95 -17.30
N GLY A 43 13.45 8.15 -16.25
CA GLY A 43 13.88 8.48 -14.89
C GLY A 43 12.89 9.36 -14.11
N ILE A 44 11.68 9.57 -14.64
CA ILE A 44 10.60 10.27 -13.92
C ILE A 44 9.93 9.25 -13.00
N LEU A 45 9.93 9.52 -11.70
CA LEU A 45 9.31 8.60 -10.74
C LEU A 45 7.79 8.51 -10.98
N PRO A 46 7.18 7.31 -10.88
CA PRO A 46 5.74 7.10 -11.11
C PRO A 46 4.87 7.97 -10.21
N ARG A 47 5.41 8.35 -9.05
CA ARG A 47 4.83 9.22 -8.02
C ARG A 47 4.44 10.63 -8.47
N ARG A 48 4.86 11.06 -9.67
CA ARG A 48 4.50 12.40 -10.20
C ARG A 48 3.16 12.44 -10.95
N HIS A 49 2.50 11.31 -11.17
CA HIS A 49 1.21 11.26 -11.86
C HIS A 49 0.06 11.26 -10.85
N LYS A 50 -0.53 12.45 -10.63
CA LYS A 50 -1.77 12.77 -9.87
C LYS A 50 -1.87 12.28 -8.41
N GLY A 51 -1.99 13.22 -7.46
CA GLY A 51 -2.45 12.98 -6.08
C GLY A 51 -1.50 12.21 -5.16
N ILE A 52 -0.55 11.45 -5.69
CA ILE A 52 0.43 10.67 -4.92
C ILE A 52 1.34 11.60 -4.08
N ALA A 53 1.80 12.72 -4.65
CA ALA A 53 2.61 13.70 -3.90
C ALA A 53 1.86 14.29 -2.69
N ASP A 54 0.54 14.46 -2.81
CA ASP A 54 -0.31 14.94 -1.73
C ASP A 54 -0.46 13.87 -0.64
N ILE A 55 -0.61 12.59 -1.03
CA ILE A 55 -0.59 11.46 -0.08
C ILE A 55 0.76 11.41 0.64
N GLU A 56 1.88 11.49 -0.08
CA GLU A 56 3.22 11.48 0.51
C GLU A 56 3.44 12.61 1.50
N MET A 57 3.05 13.83 1.12
CA MET A 57 3.14 15.00 1.99
C MET A 57 2.30 14.80 3.26
N PHE A 58 1.06 14.32 3.11
CA PHE A 58 0.19 14.06 4.25
C PHE A 58 0.74 12.97 5.17
N ILE A 59 1.15 11.83 4.60
CA ILE A 59 1.71 10.71 5.37
C ILE A 59 3.01 11.12 6.06
N GLY A 60 3.83 11.96 5.42
CA GLY A 60 5.00 12.58 6.02
C GLY A 60 4.66 13.43 7.25
N ALA A 61 3.58 14.22 7.19
CA ALA A 61 3.09 15.00 8.32
C ALA A 61 2.63 14.11 9.48
N GLN A 62 1.89 13.03 9.20
CA GLN A 62 1.47 12.04 10.21
C GLN A 62 2.65 11.34 10.88
N SER A 63 3.64 10.95 10.08
CA SER A 63 4.90 10.38 10.60
C SER A 63 5.65 11.37 11.51
N ALA A 64 5.66 12.66 11.15
CA ALA A 64 6.26 13.70 11.98
C ALA A 64 5.49 13.93 13.29
N LEU A 65 4.16 13.96 13.24
CA LEU A 65 3.31 14.07 14.43
C LEU A 65 3.50 12.88 15.38
N SER A 66 3.61 11.66 14.85
CA SER A 66 3.88 10.47 15.66
C SER A 66 5.21 10.58 16.41
N ARG A 67 6.29 11.00 15.73
CA ARG A 67 7.59 11.24 16.39
C ARG A 67 7.58 12.41 17.36
N LEU A 68 6.76 13.43 17.09
CA LEU A 68 6.64 14.59 17.97
C LEU A 68 5.89 14.23 19.25
N ARG A 69 4.82 13.44 19.16
CA ARG A 69 4.04 12.99 20.31
C ARG A 69 4.88 12.20 21.32
N GLU A 70 5.91 11.47 20.86
CA GLU A 70 6.89 10.82 21.75
C GLU A 70 7.73 11.81 22.57
N LYS A 71 7.84 13.07 22.14
CA LYS A 71 8.64 14.11 22.78
C LYS A 71 7.80 15.13 23.55
N ASP A 72 6.65 15.50 22.99
CA ASP A 72 5.74 16.53 23.49
C ASP A 72 4.31 16.22 22.99
N GLU A 73 3.47 15.75 23.90
CA GLU A 73 2.10 15.33 23.59
C GLU A 73 1.19 16.53 23.30
N ASP A 74 1.29 17.60 24.10
CA ASP A 74 0.44 18.79 23.97
C ASP A 74 0.69 19.52 22.64
N LEU A 75 1.96 19.66 22.24
CA LEU A 75 2.31 20.26 20.96
C LEU A 75 1.87 19.39 19.78
N ALA A 76 1.99 18.06 19.88
CA ALA A 76 1.53 17.14 18.86
C ALA A 76 0.00 17.20 18.70
N ASP A 77 -0.75 17.24 19.80
CA ASP A 77 -2.21 17.39 19.80
C ASP A 77 -2.64 18.73 19.20
N PHE A 78 -1.98 19.83 19.56
CA PHE A 78 -2.26 21.13 18.97
C PHE A 78 -2.03 21.14 17.46
N LEU A 79 -0.90 20.61 16.99
CA LEU A 79 -0.59 20.52 15.56
C LEU A 79 -1.55 19.58 14.82
N GLN A 80 -1.98 18.49 15.43
CA GLN A 80 -3.00 17.60 14.87
C GLN A 80 -4.35 18.31 14.73
N HIS A 81 -4.74 19.14 15.70
CA HIS A 81 -5.92 19.99 15.58
C HIS A 81 -5.78 21.05 14.48
N MET A 82 -4.59 21.62 14.29
CA MET A 82 -4.33 22.55 13.19
C MET A 82 -4.46 21.86 11.82
N ASP A 83 -3.84 20.69 11.66
CA ASP A 83 -3.91 19.88 10.45
C ASP A 83 -5.37 19.53 10.07
N ALA A 84 -6.18 19.15 11.06
CA ALA A 84 -7.60 18.88 10.86
C ALA A 84 -8.38 20.13 10.41
N LYS A 85 -8.11 21.30 11.00
CA LYS A 85 -8.75 22.57 10.59
C LYS A 85 -8.34 22.99 9.18
N ILE A 86 -7.06 22.86 8.82
CA ILE A 86 -6.57 23.15 7.46
C ILE A 86 -7.24 22.22 6.46
N SER A 87 -7.30 20.92 6.77
CA SER A 87 -7.98 19.92 5.94
C SER A 87 -9.46 20.25 5.74
N GLN A 88 -10.17 20.69 6.78
CA GLN A 88 -11.57 21.12 6.67
C GLN A 88 -11.74 22.35 5.77
N VAL A 89 -10.87 23.35 5.91
CA VAL A 89 -10.89 24.54 5.04
C VAL A 89 -10.64 24.14 3.58
N LEU A 90 -9.65 23.28 3.33
CA LEU A 90 -9.34 22.80 1.98
C LEU A 90 -10.53 22.05 1.36
N LYS A 91 -11.16 21.12 2.10
CA LYS A 91 -12.36 20.41 1.63
C LYS A 91 -13.50 21.38 1.28
N ASN A 92 -13.75 22.39 2.12
CA ASN A 92 -14.82 23.37 1.91
C ASN A 92 -14.55 24.32 0.73
N VAL A 93 -13.29 24.68 0.48
CA VAL A 93 -12.93 25.64 -0.58
C VAL A 93 -12.83 24.97 -1.94
N THR A 94 -12.29 23.75 -1.99
CA THR A 94 -11.97 23.07 -3.25
C THR A 94 -13.04 22.05 -3.66
N ASN A 95 -13.89 21.61 -2.73
CA ASN A 95 -14.79 20.47 -2.89
C ASN A 95 -14.08 19.21 -3.42
N MET A 96 -12.75 19.14 -3.24
CA MET A 96 -11.92 18.02 -3.64
C MET A 96 -11.85 17.02 -2.47
N PRO A 97 -12.06 15.72 -2.72
CA PRO A 97 -11.78 14.71 -1.72
C PRO A 97 -10.29 14.72 -1.36
N SER A 98 -9.98 14.44 -0.10
CA SER A 98 -8.59 14.21 0.29
C SER A 98 -8.11 12.93 -0.39
N PRO A 99 -6.86 12.86 -0.88
CA PRO A 99 -6.27 11.61 -1.37
C PRO A 99 -6.27 10.47 -0.34
N LEU A 100 -6.42 10.79 0.95
CA LEU A 100 -6.62 9.80 2.01
C LEU A 100 -8.03 9.26 2.11
N ASP A 101 -9.03 9.97 1.60
CA ASP A 101 -10.43 9.54 1.72
C ASP A 101 -10.63 8.20 0.99
N GLU A 102 -9.77 7.90 0.00
CA GLU A 102 -9.72 6.61 -0.71
C GLU A 102 -8.96 5.52 0.07
N LEU A 103 -8.04 5.89 0.97
CA LEU A 103 -7.24 4.96 1.75
C LEU A 103 -8.05 4.38 2.91
N GLN A 104 -8.32 3.08 2.84
CA GLN A 104 -9.11 2.36 3.84
C GLN A 104 -8.23 1.40 4.63
N LEU A 105 -8.42 1.34 5.95
CA LEU A 105 -7.71 0.40 6.82
C LEU A 105 -8.23 -1.01 6.59
N GLN A 106 -7.42 -1.88 6.01
CA GLN A 106 -7.80 -3.26 5.70
C GLN A 106 -6.65 -4.24 5.88
N GLU A 107 -6.99 -5.53 5.91
CA GLU A 107 -5.99 -6.60 5.94
C GLU A 107 -5.42 -6.82 4.55
N ILE A 108 -4.10 -6.84 4.48
CA ILE A 108 -3.35 -7.12 3.26
C ILE A 108 -2.38 -8.27 3.52
N ASN A 109 -2.04 -9.03 2.47
CA ASN A 109 -0.95 -9.97 2.47
C ASN A 109 0.12 -9.47 1.51
N ILE A 110 1.31 -9.14 2.00
CA ILE A 110 2.33 -8.47 1.18
C ILE A 110 3.69 -9.16 1.25
N SER A 111 4.43 -9.05 0.15
CA SER A 111 5.85 -9.40 0.04
C SER A 111 6.53 -8.47 -0.95
N GLY A 112 7.87 -8.56 -1.07
CA GLY A 112 8.60 -7.79 -2.09
C GLY A 112 8.22 -8.11 -3.55
N ALA A 113 7.40 -9.14 -3.82
CA ALA A 113 6.99 -9.54 -5.17
C ALA A 113 5.53 -9.21 -5.52
N GLY A 114 4.68 -8.96 -4.53
CA GLY A 114 3.26 -8.76 -4.77
C GLY A 114 2.45 -8.53 -3.51
N ILE A 115 1.16 -8.29 -3.71
CA ILE A 115 0.18 -7.99 -2.67
C ILE A 115 -1.13 -8.74 -2.94
N GLY A 116 -1.76 -9.23 -1.89
CA GLY A 116 -3.11 -9.78 -1.90
C GLY A 116 -4.01 -9.02 -0.95
N PHE A 117 -5.26 -8.77 -1.35
CA PHE A 117 -6.24 -7.99 -0.59
C PHE A 117 -7.66 -8.43 -0.98
N ASP A 118 -8.63 -8.01 -0.16
CA ASP A 118 -10.05 -8.27 -0.42
C ASP A 118 -10.72 -6.98 -0.90
N THR A 119 -11.59 -7.08 -1.91
CA THR A 119 -12.26 -5.92 -2.53
C THR A 119 -13.67 -6.29 -2.98
N GLU A 120 -14.54 -5.30 -3.12
CA GLU A 120 -15.90 -5.50 -3.67
C GLU A 120 -15.91 -5.44 -5.21
N THR A 121 -14.80 -5.02 -5.81
CA THR A 121 -14.64 -4.92 -7.27
C THR A 121 -13.99 -6.17 -7.82
N SER A 122 -14.60 -6.76 -8.87
CA SER A 122 -14.00 -7.88 -9.60
C SER A 122 -12.96 -7.38 -10.60
N TYR A 123 -11.86 -8.13 -10.76
CA TYR A 123 -10.83 -7.86 -11.74
C TYR A 123 -10.63 -9.08 -12.66
N ALA A 124 -10.25 -8.82 -13.91
CA ALA A 124 -9.86 -9.87 -14.84
C ALA A 124 -8.37 -10.22 -14.70
N LEU A 125 -8.00 -11.46 -15.03
CA LEU A 125 -6.59 -11.85 -15.10
C LEU A 125 -5.84 -10.94 -16.08
N ASN A 126 -4.64 -10.53 -15.69
CA ASN A 126 -3.80 -9.56 -16.38
C ASN A 126 -4.29 -8.10 -16.39
N ASP A 127 -5.39 -7.77 -15.69
CA ASP A 127 -5.70 -6.36 -15.43
C ASP A 127 -4.53 -5.68 -14.71
N ILE A 128 -4.27 -4.43 -15.07
CA ILE A 128 -3.28 -3.58 -14.42
C ILE A 128 -3.98 -2.75 -13.35
N VAL A 129 -3.43 -2.78 -12.14
CA VAL A 129 -4.01 -2.16 -10.95
C VAL A 129 -2.96 -1.28 -10.30
N GLU A 130 -3.29 -0.01 -10.15
CA GLU A 130 -2.51 0.93 -9.35
C GLU A 130 -2.89 0.80 -7.87
N CYS A 131 -1.91 0.86 -6.99
CA CYS A 131 -2.07 0.64 -5.57
C CYS A 131 -1.32 1.72 -4.76
N SER A 132 -2.02 2.30 -3.80
CA SER A 132 -1.48 3.19 -2.77
C SER A 132 -1.56 2.49 -1.42
N LEU A 133 -0.44 2.38 -0.73
CA LEU A 133 -0.28 1.62 0.51
C LEU A 133 0.44 2.46 1.57
N VAL A 134 -0.03 2.43 2.82
CA VAL A 134 0.69 2.97 3.98
C VAL A 134 0.89 1.88 5.02
N LEU A 135 2.16 1.49 5.22
CA LEU A 135 2.55 0.54 6.25
C LEU A 135 2.61 1.23 7.62
N LEU A 136 1.89 0.67 8.58
CA LEU A 136 1.80 1.16 9.96
C LEU A 136 2.75 0.37 10.88
N PRO A 137 3.19 0.92 12.03
CA PRO A 137 2.91 2.26 12.55
C PRO A 137 3.85 3.34 11.99
N ASN A 138 4.85 2.99 11.18
CA ASN A 138 5.87 3.93 10.72
C ASN A 138 5.38 4.91 9.64
N TYR A 139 4.13 4.80 9.19
CA TYR A 139 3.55 5.62 8.12
C TYR A 139 4.42 5.59 6.85
N SER A 140 4.85 4.40 6.44
CA SER A 140 5.67 4.24 5.22
C SER A 140 4.76 4.14 4.00
N TYR A 141 4.69 5.20 3.20
CA TYR A 141 3.92 5.22 1.96
C TYR A 141 4.65 4.50 0.83
N ILE A 142 3.92 3.66 0.11
CA ILE A 142 4.39 2.88 -1.04
C ILE A 142 3.38 3.07 -2.17
N HIS A 143 3.92 3.42 -3.34
CA HIS A 143 3.17 3.42 -4.60
C HIS A 143 3.65 2.28 -5.47
N CYS A 144 2.72 1.50 -6.01
CA CYS A 144 3.06 0.39 -6.87
C CYS A 144 1.98 0.11 -7.91
N ILE A 145 2.40 -0.53 -9.00
CA ILE A 145 1.49 -1.02 -10.04
C ILE A 145 1.66 -2.53 -10.16
N GLY A 146 0.55 -3.24 -10.02
CA GLY A 146 0.50 -4.70 -10.07
C GLY A 146 -0.34 -5.22 -11.22
N LYS A 147 -0.03 -6.43 -11.65
CA LYS A 147 -0.85 -7.20 -12.58
C LYS A 147 -1.63 -8.27 -11.82
N VAL A 148 -2.93 -8.41 -12.11
CA VAL A 148 -3.78 -9.42 -11.50
C VAL A 148 -3.34 -10.82 -11.94
N VAL A 149 -2.97 -11.65 -10.95
CA VAL A 149 -2.58 -13.06 -11.15
C VAL A 149 -3.62 -14.05 -10.60
N SER A 150 -4.49 -13.60 -9.70
CA SER A 150 -5.68 -14.34 -9.25
C SER A 150 -6.78 -13.38 -8.78
N CYS A 151 -8.04 -13.73 -9.02
CA CYS A 151 -9.22 -13.04 -8.50
C CYS A 151 -10.31 -14.09 -8.22
N GLU A 152 -10.58 -14.36 -6.96
CA GLU A 152 -11.51 -15.41 -6.52
C GLU A 152 -12.71 -14.81 -5.80
N GLU A 153 -13.93 -15.18 -6.21
CA GLU A 153 -15.16 -14.76 -5.51
C GLU A 153 -15.26 -15.48 -4.16
N MET A 154 -15.30 -14.70 -3.08
CA MET A 154 -15.48 -15.21 -1.73
C MET A 154 -16.97 -15.43 -1.46
N LYS A 155 -17.34 -16.67 -1.16
CA LYS A 155 -18.68 -17.01 -0.70
C LYS A 155 -18.86 -16.47 0.73
N LYS A 156 -19.53 -15.33 0.88
CA LYS A 156 -20.05 -14.87 2.18
C LYS A 156 -21.58 -14.90 2.16
N GLU A 157 -22.16 -15.43 3.22
CA GLU A 157 -23.61 -15.69 3.31
C GLU A 157 -24.48 -14.42 3.43
N ASP A 158 -23.95 -13.22 3.67
CA ASP A 158 -24.81 -12.06 4.00
C ASP A 158 -24.29 -10.64 3.66
N LYS A 159 -23.33 -10.45 2.73
CA LYS A 159 -22.92 -9.10 2.27
C LYS A 159 -22.56 -9.06 0.79
N ALA A 160 -22.41 -7.84 0.25
CA ALA A 160 -21.93 -7.54 -1.10
C ALA A 160 -20.79 -8.48 -1.52
N LYS A 161 -20.77 -8.86 -2.81
CA LYS A 161 -19.78 -9.78 -3.38
C LYS A 161 -18.38 -9.28 -3.03
N LYS A 162 -17.60 -10.13 -2.37
CA LYS A 162 -16.18 -9.89 -2.08
C LYS A 162 -15.31 -10.77 -2.94
N TYR A 163 -14.22 -10.21 -3.44
CA TYR A 163 -13.21 -10.89 -4.22
C TYR A 163 -11.90 -10.86 -3.48
N ARG A 164 -11.20 -11.99 -3.45
CA ARG A 164 -9.81 -12.06 -3.03
C ARG A 164 -8.94 -11.87 -4.27
N VAL A 165 -8.19 -10.79 -4.31
CA VAL A 165 -7.33 -10.44 -5.44
C VAL A 165 -5.86 -10.63 -5.05
N ALA A 166 -5.07 -11.19 -5.96
CA ALA A 166 -3.62 -11.27 -5.84
C ALA A 166 -2.98 -10.55 -7.03
N LEU A 167 -2.05 -9.64 -6.73
CA LEU A 167 -1.26 -8.89 -7.70
C LEU A 167 0.21 -9.30 -7.66
N GLU A 168 0.83 -9.42 -8.83
CA GLU A 168 2.29 -9.45 -8.99
C GLU A 168 2.77 -8.05 -9.37
N PHE A 169 3.76 -7.50 -8.66
CA PHE A 169 4.24 -6.14 -8.94
C PHE A 169 4.91 -6.08 -10.31
N THR A 170 4.40 -5.18 -11.16
CA THR A 170 5.00 -4.86 -12.46
C THR A 170 5.88 -3.62 -12.38
N LEU A 171 5.52 -2.68 -11.50
CA LEU A 171 6.29 -1.49 -11.20
C LEU A 171 6.29 -1.27 -9.69
N LEU A 172 7.48 -1.30 -9.11
CA LEU A 172 7.75 -1.01 -7.71
C LEU A 172 9.19 -0.53 -7.64
N ILE A 173 9.42 0.67 -7.13
CA ILE A 173 10.77 1.19 -7.03
C ILE A 173 11.56 0.41 -5.96
N GLU A 174 12.86 0.26 -6.15
CA GLU A 174 13.68 -0.57 -5.26
C GLU A 174 13.68 -0.10 -3.80
N GLU A 175 13.62 1.21 -3.57
CA GLU A 175 13.51 1.77 -2.23
C GLU A 175 12.22 1.31 -1.51
N ASP A 176 11.08 1.28 -2.22
CA ASP A 176 9.83 0.77 -1.67
C ASP A 176 9.82 -0.75 -1.51
N ARG A 177 10.47 -1.47 -2.43
CA ARG A 177 10.67 -2.90 -2.30
C ARG A 177 11.42 -3.22 -1.02
N GLU A 178 12.49 -2.48 -0.73
CA GLU A 178 13.26 -2.63 0.48
C GLU A 178 12.42 -2.30 1.73
N ARG A 179 11.62 -1.22 1.71
CA ARG A 179 10.67 -0.90 2.78
C ARG A 179 9.71 -2.05 3.08
N ILE A 180 9.12 -2.67 2.05
CA ILE A 180 8.23 -3.84 2.21
C ILE A 180 8.96 -5.01 2.85
N ILE A 181 10.18 -5.31 2.37
CA ILE A 181 10.99 -6.41 2.87
C ILE A 181 11.33 -6.19 4.35
N GLN A 182 11.85 -5.02 4.71
CA GLN A 182 12.19 -4.68 6.09
C GLN A 182 10.96 -4.75 7.01
N HIS A 183 9.83 -4.23 6.56
CA HIS A 183 8.56 -4.30 7.30
C HIS A 183 8.12 -5.75 7.55
N SER A 184 8.16 -6.57 6.50
CA SER A 184 7.80 -7.99 6.58
C SER A 184 8.69 -8.75 7.56
N PHE A 185 10.01 -8.51 7.52
CA PHE A 185 10.95 -9.10 8.48
C PHE A 185 10.69 -8.67 9.92
N LYS A 186 10.39 -7.38 10.14
CA LYS A 186 10.09 -6.85 11.48
C LYS A 186 8.86 -7.56 12.08
N LEU A 187 7.79 -7.67 11.31
CA LEU A 187 6.56 -8.33 11.76
C LEU A 187 6.76 -9.82 12.01
N GLN A 188 7.46 -10.55 11.13
CA GLN A 188 7.75 -11.95 11.39
C GLN A 188 8.61 -12.15 12.64
N SER A 189 9.59 -11.27 12.87
CA SER A 189 10.42 -11.30 14.08
C SER A 189 9.60 -11.10 15.35
N VAL A 190 8.61 -10.19 15.32
CA VAL A 190 7.68 -9.97 16.44
C VAL A 190 6.80 -11.21 16.65
N ALA A 191 6.21 -11.77 15.61
CA ALA A 191 5.36 -12.96 15.71
C ALA A 191 6.10 -14.18 16.29
N LEU A 192 7.36 -14.38 15.90
CA LEU A 192 8.21 -15.45 16.45
C LEU A 192 8.51 -15.25 17.94
N ARG A 193 8.67 -14.01 18.40
CA ARG A 193 8.88 -13.70 19.83
C ARG A 193 7.61 -13.96 20.64
N SER A 194 6.45 -13.51 20.16
CA SER A 194 5.17 -13.71 20.85
C SER A 194 4.83 -15.20 21.01
N ARG A 195 5.04 -16.02 19.98
CA ARG A 195 4.84 -17.48 20.07
C ARG A 195 5.72 -18.16 21.11
N ARG A 196 6.92 -17.64 21.41
CA ARG A 196 7.76 -18.20 22.46
C ARG A 196 7.23 -17.89 23.86
N LEU A 197 6.55 -16.76 24.04
CA LEU A 197 5.96 -16.35 25.32
C LEU A 197 4.63 -17.06 25.60
N GLU A 198 3.85 -17.40 24.58
CA GLU A 198 2.58 -18.16 24.73
C GLU A 198 2.78 -19.64 25.06
N ASN A 199 3.99 -20.17 24.87
CA ASN A 199 4.33 -21.57 25.17
C ASN A 199 4.99 -21.75 26.56
N TYR A 200 4.90 -20.74 27.43
CA TYR A 200 5.27 -20.78 28.85
C TYR A 200 4.07 -20.38 29.70
#